data_AF-A0A485BLH3-F1
#
_entry.id   AF-A0A485BLH3-F1
#
_cell.length_a   1.000
_cell.length_b   1.000
_cell.length_c   1.000
_cell.angle_alpha   90.00
_cell.angle_beta   90.00
_cell.angle_gamma   90.00
#
_symmetry.space_group_name_H-M   'P 1'
#
loop_
_entity.id
_entity.type
_entity.pdbx_description
1 polymer ?
#
loop_
_entity_poly.entity_id
_entity_poly.type
_entity_poly.pdbx_seq_one_letter_code
_entity_poly.pdbx_strand_id
1 'polypeptide(L)'
;MAENPQQVLDFLTDLAKRARPQGEKELAQLRAFAKAEFGVDELQPWDIAYYSEKQKQHLYSISDEQLRPYFPENKAVNGPV
;
A
#
# COMPACT_ATOMS: atom_id res chain seq x y z
N MET A 1 -3.63 -2.89 -28.82
CA MET A 1 -2.96 -4.13 -28.38
C MET A 1 -1.49 -3.97 -28.68
N ALA A 2 -0.57 -4.37 -27.80
CA ALA A 2 0.86 -4.21 -28.04
C ALA A 2 1.29 -5.08 -29.23
N GLU A 3 1.75 -4.46 -30.31
CA GLU A 3 2.04 -5.13 -31.59
C GLU A 3 3.42 -5.81 -31.61
N ASN A 4 4.26 -5.59 -30.60
CA ASN A 4 5.62 -6.09 -30.58
C ASN A 4 6.06 -6.51 -29.15
N PRO A 5 6.62 -7.72 -28.97
CA PRO A 5 7.19 -8.17 -27.68
C PRO A 5 8.21 -7.19 -27.08
N GLN A 6 8.96 -6.46 -27.92
CA GLN A 6 9.94 -5.48 -27.46
C GLN A 6 9.28 -4.30 -26.74
N GLN A 7 8.14 -3.81 -27.24
CA GLN A 7 7.39 -2.73 -26.60
C GLN A 7 6.82 -3.15 -25.24
N VAL A 8 6.45 -4.43 -25.09
CA VAL A 8 6.01 -4.97 -23.79
C VAL A 8 7.17 -5.00 -22.80
N LEU A 9 8.35 -5.44 -23.23
CA LEU A 9 9.56 -5.44 -22.40
C LEU A 9 9.98 -4.02 -22.00
N ASP A 10 9.93 -3.07 -22.92
CA ASP A 10 10.27 -1.67 -22.65
C ASP A 10 9.26 -1.04 -21.68
N PHE A 11 7.96 -1.31 -21.87
CA PHE A 11 6.92 -0.87 -20.95
C PHE A 11 7.10 -1.46 -19.54
N LEU A 12 7.33 -2.77 -19.42
CA LEU A 12 7.60 -3.42 -18.13
C LEU A 12 8.86 -2.87 -17.47
N THR A 13 9.90 -2.58 -18.26
CA THR A 13 11.15 -2.01 -17.77
C THR A 13 10.97 -0.59 -17.25
N ASP A 14 10.24 0.26 -17.98
CA ASP A 14 9.95 1.62 -17.53
C ASP A 14 8.99 1.66 -16.34
N LEU A 15 8.02 0.73 -16.29
CA LEU A 15 7.18 0.55 -15.12
C LEU A 15 8.03 0.13 -13.92
N ALA A 16 8.92 -0.84 -14.07
CA ALA A 16 9.81 -1.30 -13.01
C ALA A 16 10.74 -0.17 -12.52
N LYS A 17 11.29 0.66 -13.43
CA LYS A 17 12.11 1.82 -13.07
C LYS A 17 11.35 2.84 -12.23
N ARG A 18 10.08 3.10 -12.55
CA ARG A 18 9.23 4.03 -11.80
C ARG A 18 8.73 3.42 -10.49
N ALA A 19 8.45 2.13 -10.47
CA ALA A 19 7.93 1.41 -9.30
C ALA A 19 9.02 1.07 -8.27
N ARG A 20 10.26 0.84 -8.69
CA ARG A 20 11.39 0.51 -7.80
C ARG A 20 11.60 1.54 -6.66
N PRO A 21 11.70 2.87 -6.91
CA PRO A 21 11.88 3.83 -5.81
C PRO A 21 10.66 3.90 -4.88
N GLN A 22 9.46 3.60 -5.40
CA GLN A 22 8.26 3.52 -4.58
C GLN A 22 8.29 2.28 -3.67
N GLY A 23 8.66 1.11 -4.22
CA GLY A 23 8.81 -0.12 -3.44
C GLY A 23 9.91 -0.05 -2.38
N GLU A 24 11.02 0.63 -2.66
CA GLU A 24 12.07 0.89 -1.66
C GLU A 24 11.57 1.77 -0.51
N LYS A 25 10.76 2.81 -0.81
CA LYS A 25 10.12 3.64 0.23
C LYS A 25 9.13 2.84 1.06
N GLU A 26 8.30 2.02 0.43
CA GLU A 26 7.33 1.16 1.13
C GLU A 26 8.05 0.16 2.04
N LEU A 27 9.11 -0.48 1.57
CA LEU A 27 9.97 -1.36 2.38
C LEU A 27 10.59 -0.62 3.57
N ALA A 28 11.11 0.59 3.35
CA ALA A 28 11.68 1.40 4.42
C ALA A 28 10.62 1.80 5.46
N GLN A 29 9.41 2.15 5.03
CA GLN A 29 8.27 2.45 5.90
C GLN A 29 7.84 1.22 6.69
N LEU A 30 7.78 0.05 6.05
CA LEU A 30 7.44 -1.22 6.69
C LEU A 30 8.46 -1.60 7.77
N ARG A 31 9.75 -1.42 7.47
CA ARG A 31 10.84 -1.68 8.41
C ARG A 31 10.80 -0.71 9.58
N ALA A 32 10.54 0.57 9.33
CA ALA A 32 10.35 1.55 10.39
C ALA A 32 9.15 1.22 11.28
N PHE A 33 8.03 0.82 10.68
CA PHE A 33 6.82 0.37 11.38
C PHE A 33 7.08 -0.88 12.23
N ALA A 34 7.69 -1.91 11.66
CA ALA A 34 8.02 -3.14 12.37
C ALA A 34 8.99 -2.90 13.53
N LYS A 35 9.96 -2.00 13.35
CA LYS A 35 10.88 -1.60 14.42
C LYS A 35 10.17 -0.82 15.53
N ALA A 36 9.30 0.12 15.18
CA ALA A 36 8.59 0.95 16.15
C ALA A 36 7.55 0.16 16.97
N GLU A 37 6.75 -0.68 16.31
CA GLU A 37 5.64 -1.40 16.94
C GLU A 37 6.06 -2.74 17.55
N PHE A 38 6.99 -3.46 16.90
CA PHE A 38 7.33 -4.84 17.26
C PHE A 38 8.81 -5.03 17.66
N GLY A 39 9.64 -3.98 17.57
CA GLY A 39 11.07 -4.06 17.90
C GLY A 39 11.88 -4.94 16.96
N VAL A 40 11.39 -5.19 15.73
CA VAL A 40 12.06 -6.04 14.75
C VAL A 40 13.05 -5.24 13.91
N ASP A 41 14.34 -5.53 14.05
CA ASP A 41 15.43 -4.81 13.35
C ASP A 41 15.66 -5.31 11.90
N GLU A 42 15.42 -6.60 11.65
CA GLU A 42 15.52 -7.25 10.34
C GLU A 42 14.17 -7.77 9.88
N LEU A 43 13.69 -7.21 8.77
CA LEU A 43 12.44 -7.60 8.16
C LEU A 43 12.73 -8.62 7.05
N GLN A 44 12.29 -9.86 7.24
CA GLN A 44 12.52 -10.92 6.27
C GLN A 44 11.46 -10.86 5.14
N PRO A 45 11.71 -11.47 3.96
CA PRO A 45 10.79 -11.39 2.83
C PRO A 45 9.38 -11.92 3.12
N TRP A 46 9.26 -12.93 3.99
CA TRP A 46 7.96 -13.47 4.43
C TRP A 46 7.25 -12.57 5.43
N ASP A 47 8.00 -11.76 6.20
CA ASP A 47 7.45 -10.82 7.17
C ASP A 47 6.83 -9.59 6.48
N ILE A 48 7.27 -9.26 5.26
CA ILE A 48 6.73 -8.15 4.48
C ILE A 48 5.21 -8.26 4.33
N ALA A 49 4.71 -9.43 3.94
CA ALA A 49 3.27 -9.63 3.75
C ALA A 49 2.49 -9.43 5.07
N TYR A 50 3.03 -9.94 6.18
CA TYR A 50 2.41 -9.83 7.50
C TYR A 50 2.38 -8.38 7.99
N TYR A 51 3.52 -7.69 7.98
CA TYR A 51 3.61 -6.31 8.45
C TYR A 51 2.93 -5.32 7.52
N SER A 52 2.85 -5.60 6.22
CA SER A 52 2.07 -4.77 5.26
C SER A 52 0.60 -4.77 5.62
N GLU A 53 0.02 -5.93 5.92
CA GLU A 53 -1.37 -6.02 6.33
C GLU A 53 -1.60 -5.36 7.71
N LYS A 54 -0.66 -5.53 8.65
CA LYS A 54 -0.72 -4.83 9.95
C LYS A 54 -0.62 -3.31 9.82
N GLN A 55 0.27 -2.82 8.97
CA GLN A 55 0.43 -1.39 8.71
C GLN A 55 -0.83 -0.81 8.07
N LYS A 56 -1.41 -1.49 7.08
CA LYS A 56 -2.70 -1.11 6.49
C LYS A 56 -3.79 -1.09 7.55
N GLN A 57 -3.95 -2.16 8.33
CA GLN A 57 -4.94 -2.20 9.40
C GLN A 57 -4.75 -1.05 10.38
N HIS A 58 -3.51 -0.72 10.75
CA HIS A 58 -3.23 0.40 11.64
C HIS A 58 -3.64 1.75 11.02
N LEU A 59 -3.26 2.01 9.75
CA LEU A 59 -3.61 3.24 9.04
C LEU A 59 -5.12 3.37 8.78
N TYR A 60 -5.78 2.29 8.33
CA TYR A 60 -7.21 2.28 8.03
C TYR A 60 -8.07 2.26 9.30
N SER A 61 -7.67 1.56 10.36
CA SER A 61 -8.41 1.57 11.64
C SER A 61 -8.40 2.96 12.29
N ILE A 62 -7.28 3.68 12.19
CA ILE A 62 -7.22 5.09 12.60
C ILE A 62 -8.13 5.94 11.69
N SER A 63 -8.18 5.64 10.39
CA SER A 63 -9.06 6.35 9.45
C SER A 63 -10.55 6.12 9.73
N ASP A 64 -10.99 4.92 10.13
CA ASP A 64 -12.40 4.63 10.47
C ASP A 64 -12.87 5.42 11.71
N GLU A 65 -12.02 5.55 12.74
CA GLU A 65 -12.32 6.41 13.89
C GLU A 65 -12.36 7.90 13.53
N GLN A 66 -11.54 8.34 12.57
CA GLN A 66 -11.57 9.71 12.05
C GLN A 66 -12.74 9.99 11.09
N LEU A 67 -13.37 8.97 10.52
CA LEU A 67 -14.51 9.10 9.61
C LEU A 67 -15.87 9.08 10.32
N ARG A 68 -15.94 8.62 11.57
CA ARG A 68 -17.17 8.69 12.41
C ARG A 68 -17.85 10.08 12.45
N PRO A 69 -17.13 11.21 12.50
CA PRO A 69 -17.76 12.53 12.50
C PRO A 69 -18.34 12.97 11.14
N TYR A 70 -17.94 12.33 10.03
CA TYR A 70 -18.26 12.78 8.67
C TYR A 70 -19.32 11.91 7.96
N PHE A 71 -19.69 10.77 8.53
CA PHE A 71 -20.72 9.87 8.00
C PHE A 71 -21.91 9.71 8.96
N PRO A 72 -22.82 10.70 9.04
CA PRO A 72 -24.15 10.46 9.58
C PRO A 72 -24.91 9.50 8.65
N GLU A 73 -25.61 8.53 9.23
CA GLU A 73 -26.22 7.33 8.61
C GLU A 73 -27.23 7.57 7.45
N ASN A 74 -27.43 8.81 6.99
CA ASN A 74 -28.52 9.20 6.08
C ASN A 74 -28.08 9.68 4.68
N LYS A 75 -26.84 9.43 4.24
CA LYS A 75 -26.35 9.87 2.91
C LYS A 75 -25.72 8.79 2.02
N ALA A 76 -25.95 7.50 2.32
CA ALA A 76 -25.37 6.41 1.55
C ALA A 76 -26.29 5.83 0.42
N VAL A 77 -27.34 6.55 0.00
CA VAL A 77 -28.33 6.02 -0.98
C VAL A 77 -28.45 6.87 -2.26
N ASN A 78 -27.47 7.72 -2.60
CA ASN A 78 -27.49 8.41 -3.90
C ASN A 78 -26.11 8.38 -4.56
N GLY A 79 -25.74 7.20 -5.08
CA GLY A 79 -24.75 7.11 -6.17
C GLY A 79 -25.48 7.26 -7.51
N PRO A 80 -24.94 8.03 -8.48
CA PRO A 80 -25.63 8.33 -9.73
C PRO A 80 -25.74 7.09 -10.63
N VAL A 81 -26.86 7.04 -11.32
CA VAL A 81 -27.24 6.10 -12.40
C VAL A 81 -26.31 6.19 -13.60
#